data_AF-X1EY13-F1
#
_entry.id   AF-X1EY13-F1
#
_cell.length_a   1.000
_cell.length_b   1.000
_cell.length_c   1.000
_cell.angle_alpha   90.00
_cell.angle_beta   90.00
_cell.angle_gamma   90.00
#
_symmetry.space_group_name_H-M   'P 1'
#
loop_
_entity.id
_entity.type
_entity.pdbx_description
1 polymer ?
#
loop_
_entity_poly.entity_id
_entity_poly.type
_entity_poly.pdbx_seq_one_letter_code
_entity_poly.pdbx_strand_id
1 'polypeptide(L)'
;MKVLISIRSLEELVPAIYGGANIIDLKNPNEGSLGAPFPWLIKKIRNFGNDFALSVAIGDMPNLPGTAALASTGAAVCGADIIKVGLYGPRSFNEGVKLLKSVVKAAKDINQ
;
A
#
# COMPACT_ATOMS: atom_id res chain seq x y z
N MET A 1 -6.74 12.97 16.09
CA MET A 1 -5.88 12.81 14.90
C MET A 1 -5.39 11.36 14.88
N LYS A 2 -5.24 10.71 13.71
CA LYS A 2 -4.61 9.39 13.60
C LYS A 2 -3.12 9.53 13.26
N VAL A 3 -2.28 8.68 13.84
CA VAL A 3 -0.84 8.60 13.58
C VAL A 3 -0.55 7.45 12.62
N LEU A 4 0.20 7.73 11.56
CA LEU A 4 0.71 6.75 10.61
C LEU A 4 2.22 6.68 10.72
N ILE A 5 2.76 5.48 10.92
CA ILE A 5 4.21 5.24 10.96
C ILE A 5 4.59 4.32 9.80
N SER A 6 5.51 4.79 8.96
CA SER A 6 6.04 3.97 7.88
C SER A 6 7.14 3.03 8.38
N ILE A 7 7.03 1.75 8.04
CA ILE A 7 8.02 0.72 8.33
C ILE A 7 8.55 0.10 7.03
N ARG A 8 9.73 -0.51 7.11
CA ARG A 8 10.38 -1.21 5.98
C ARG A 8 10.53 -2.71 6.20
N SER A 9 10.43 -3.16 7.44
CA SER A 9 10.70 -4.55 7.82
C SER A 9 9.84 -4.99 9.01
N LEU A 10 9.93 -6.27 9.35
CA LEU A 10 9.13 -6.83 10.44
C LEU A 10 9.64 -6.39 11.82
N GLU A 11 10.94 -6.12 11.93
CA GLU A 11 11.60 -5.70 13.17
C GLU A 11 11.11 -4.33 13.64
N GLU A 12 10.67 -3.47 12.71
CA GLU A 12 10.13 -2.13 13.00
C GLU A 12 8.64 -2.15 13.41
N LEU A 13 7.93 -3.25 13.17
CA LEU A 13 6.48 -3.36 13.41
C LEU A 13 6.13 -3.16 14.88
N VAL A 14 6.80 -3.93 15.75
CA VAL A 14 6.50 -3.95 17.19
C VAL A 14 6.79 -2.58 17.83
N PRO A 15 7.96 -1.95 17.62
CA PRO A 15 8.20 -0.58 18.08
C PRO A 15 7.16 0.44 17.57
N ALA A 16 6.72 0.33 16.31
CA ALA A 16 5.71 1.24 15.76
C ALA A 16 4.36 1.10 16.47
N ILE A 17 3.92 -0.13 16.74
CA ILE A 17 2.68 -0.41 17.49
C ILE A 17 2.79 0.14 18.92
N TYR A 18 3.87 -0.18 19.64
CA TYR A 18 4.06 0.32 21.02
C TYR A 18 4.23 1.84 21.08
N GLY A 19 4.76 2.46 20.03
CA GLY A 19 4.84 3.91 19.88
C GLY A 19 3.49 4.60 19.63
N GLY A 20 2.39 3.83 19.53
CA GLY A 20 1.03 4.34 19.38
C GLY A 20 0.60 4.60 17.92
N ALA A 21 1.23 3.94 16.95
CA ALA A 21 0.78 4.01 15.56
C ALA A 21 -0.67 3.49 15.42
N ASN A 22 -1.55 4.27 14.80
CA ASN A 22 -2.88 3.80 14.42
C ASN A 22 -2.88 3.10 13.06
N ILE A 23 -1.94 3.47 12.20
CA ILE A 23 -1.77 2.93 10.85
C ILE A 23 -0.29 2.55 10.69
N ILE A 24 -0.05 1.29 10.37
CA ILE A 24 1.26 0.79 9.96
C ILE A 24 1.35 0.92 8.45
N ASP A 25 2.33 1.66 7.96
CA ASP A 25 2.51 1.91 6.53
C ASP A 25 3.74 1.19 5.99
N LEU A 26 3.54 0.06 5.32
CA LEU A 26 4.62 -0.70 4.74
C LEU A 26 4.99 -0.15 3.35
N LYS A 27 6.26 0.22 3.18
CA LYS A 27 6.83 0.65 1.90
C LYS A 27 8.28 0.21 1.73
N ASN A 28 8.76 0.21 0.49
CA ASN A 28 10.14 -0.07 0.13
C ASN A 28 10.83 1.18 -0.46
N PRO A 29 11.51 2.00 0.35
CA PRO A 29 12.23 3.20 -0.13
C PRO A 29 13.31 2.95 -1.19
N ASN A 30 13.79 1.69 -1.35
CA ASN A 30 14.75 1.37 -2.41
C ASN A 30 14.10 1.40 -3.80
N GLU A 31 12.77 1.32 -3.87
CA GLU A 31 11.97 1.40 -5.11
C GLU A 31 11.26 2.76 -5.25
N GLY A 32 11.70 3.79 -4.51
CA GLY A 32 11.14 5.14 -4.56
C GLY A 32 10.43 5.58 -3.28
N SER A 33 9.88 6.80 -3.27
CA SER A 33 9.29 7.42 -2.07
C SER A 33 8.08 6.62 -1.53
N LEU A 34 7.29 6.06 -2.45
CA LEU A 34 6.20 5.11 -2.20
C LEU A 34 6.46 3.75 -2.88
N GLY A 35 7.72 3.30 -2.91
CA GLY A 35 8.09 2.01 -3.49
C GLY A 35 7.36 0.82 -2.86
N ALA A 36 7.09 -0.21 -3.67
CA ALA A 36 6.26 -1.34 -3.26
C ALA A 36 7.04 -2.35 -2.40
N PRO A 37 6.51 -2.81 -1.26
CA PRO A 37 7.09 -3.92 -0.52
C PRO A 37 6.70 -5.26 -1.15
N PHE A 38 7.44 -6.32 -0.81
CA PHE A 38 7.15 -7.65 -1.34
C PHE A 38 5.88 -8.28 -0.72
N PRO A 39 5.13 -9.09 -1.49
CA PRO A 39 3.92 -9.78 -1.03
C PRO A 39 4.08 -10.60 0.27
N TRP A 40 5.19 -11.33 0.42
CA TRP A 40 5.44 -12.14 1.61
C TRP A 40 5.65 -11.30 2.87
N LEU A 41 6.19 -10.08 2.75
CA LEU A 41 6.37 -9.19 3.89
C LEU A 41 5.04 -8.59 4.34
N ILE A 42 4.18 -8.20 3.38
CA ILE A 42 2.81 -7.75 3.67
C ILE A 42 2.06 -8.83 4.46
N LYS A 43 2.08 -10.07 3.95
CA LYS A 43 1.44 -11.22 4.61
C LYS A 43 2.01 -11.49 6.00
N LYS A 44 3.34 -11.45 6.15
CA LYS A 44 4.00 -11.61 7.46
C LYS A 44 3.51 -10.56 8.45
N ILE A 45 3.44 -9.28 8.07
CA ILE A 45 2.95 -8.22 8.95
C ILE A 45 1.47 -8.40 9.28
N ARG A 46 0.61 -8.72 8.30
CA ARG A 46 -0.81 -9.01 8.54
C ARG A 46 -1.01 -10.17 9.54
N ASN A 47 -0.16 -11.20 9.49
CA ASN A 47 -0.25 -12.32 10.42
C ASN A 47 0.03 -11.96 11.89
N PHE A 48 0.57 -10.77 12.20
CA PHE A 48 0.74 -10.32 13.59
C PHE A 48 -0.59 -9.91 14.24
N GLY A 49 -1.59 -9.50 13.46
CA GLY A 49 -2.89 -9.14 13.98
C GLY A 49 -3.64 -8.10 13.16
N ASN A 50 -4.82 -7.75 13.66
CA ASN A 50 -5.74 -6.80 13.04
C ASN A 50 -6.01 -5.57 13.93
N ASP A 51 -5.23 -5.38 14.99
CA ASP A 51 -5.39 -4.27 15.93
C ASP A 51 -4.89 -2.92 15.37
N PHE A 52 -4.30 -2.93 14.17
CA PHE A 52 -3.86 -1.77 13.43
C PHE A 52 -4.33 -1.84 11.98
N ALA A 53 -4.50 -0.68 11.36
CA ALA A 53 -4.72 -0.61 9.92
C ALA A 53 -3.40 -0.77 9.17
N LEU A 54 -3.33 -1.67 8.19
CA LEU A 54 -2.15 -1.87 7.34
C LEU A 54 -2.31 -1.08 6.03
N SER A 55 -1.53 -0.01 5.91
CA SER A 55 -1.31 0.71 4.66
C SER A 55 -0.15 0.09 3.88
N VAL A 56 -0.32 -0.11 2.58
CA VAL A 56 0.71 -0.66 1.70
C VAL A 56 0.87 0.22 0.48
N ALA A 57 2.08 0.68 0.23
CA ALA A 57 2.41 1.37 -1.00
C ALA A 57 2.53 0.38 -2.16
N ILE A 58 1.94 0.68 -3.32
CA ILE A 58 2.06 -0.16 -4.52
C ILE A 58 3.08 0.37 -5.53
N GLY A 59 3.84 1.42 -5.19
CA GLY A 59 4.88 1.99 -6.03
C GLY A 59 4.68 3.47 -6.37
N ASP A 60 5.80 4.11 -6.74
CA ASP A 60 5.82 5.35 -7.51
C ASP A 60 5.39 5.00 -8.95
N MET A 61 4.07 4.91 -9.17
CA MET A 61 3.51 4.26 -10.35
C MET A 61 3.78 5.04 -11.64
N PRO A 62 4.24 4.37 -12.71
CA PRO A 62 4.16 4.93 -14.06
C PRO A 62 2.69 5.05 -14.50
N ASN A 63 2.42 5.69 -15.64
CA ASN A 63 1.07 5.76 -16.20
C ASN A 63 0.66 4.44 -16.88
N LEU A 64 0.57 3.36 -16.11
CA LEU A 64 0.18 2.01 -16.55
C LEU A 64 -1.01 1.52 -15.69
N PRO A 65 -2.26 1.91 -16.01
CA PRO A 65 -3.43 1.62 -15.17
C PRO A 65 -3.68 0.13 -14.88
N GLY A 66 -3.43 -0.75 -15.86
CA GLY A 66 -3.58 -2.19 -15.68
C GLY A 66 -2.56 -2.77 -14.69
N THR A 67 -1.29 -2.34 -14.78
CA THR A 67 -0.24 -2.73 -13.84
C THR A 67 -0.57 -2.25 -12.42
N ALA A 68 -1.04 -1.00 -12.29
CA ALA A 68 -1.46 -0.46 -10.99
C ALA A 68 -2.66 -1.24 -10.40
N ALA A 69 -3.63 -1.62 -11.22
CA ALA A 69 -4.78 -2.42 -10.81
C ALA A 69 -4.37 -3.85 -10.35
N LEU A 70 -3.45 -4.51 -11.07
CA LEU A 70 -2.90 -5.80 -10.65
C LEU A 70 -2.13 -5.69 -9.34
N ALA A 71 -1.28 -4.67 -9.18
CA ALA A 71 -0.55 -4.41 -7.94
C ALA A 71 -1.50 -4.13 -6.76
N SER A 72 -2.57 -3.37 -7.00
CA SER A 72 -3.64 -3.13 -6.04
C SER A 72 -4.32 -4.42 -5.59
N THR A 73 -4.65 -5.30 -6.54
CA THR A 73 -5.24 -6.61 -6.26
C THR A 73 -4.29 -7.45 -5.40
N GLY A 74 -3.00 -7.48 -5.77
CA GLY A 74 -1.97 -8.18 -5.01
C GLY A 74 -1.84 -7.66 -3.58
N ALA A 75 -1.83 -6.34 -3.38
CA ALA A 75 -1.77 -5.73 -2.05
C ALA A 75 -3.00 -6.08 -1.20
N ALA A 76 -4.21 -5.98 -1.76
CA ALA A 76 -5.46 -6.35 -1.08
C ALA A 76 -5.44 -7.83 -0.65
N VAL A 77 -5.13 -8.74 -1.58
CA VAL A 77 -5.06 -10.19 -1.31
C VAL A 77 -4.00 -10.54 -0.26
N CYS A 78 -2.92 -9.74 -0.16
CA CYS A 78 -1.90 -9.94 0.87
C CYS A 78 -2.30 -9.38 2.25
N GLY A 79 -3.42 -8.66 2.35
CA GLY A 79 -3.98 -8.17 3.61
C GLY A 79 -3.82 -6.67 3.84
N ALA A 80 -3.61 -5.85 2.81
CA ALA A 80 -3.63 -4.39 2.95
C ALA A 80 -5.06 -3.88 3.20
N ASP A 81 -5.25 -3.04 4.22
CA ASP A 81 -6.52 -2.32 4.45
C ASP A 81 -6.57 -1.02 3.64
N ILE A 82 -5.41 -0.40 3.45
CA ILE A 82 -5.23 0.86 2.73
C ILE A 82 -4.19 0.62 1.64
N ILE A 83 -4.54 0.94 0.40
CA ILE A 83 -3.64 0.85 -0.74
C ILE A 83 -3.21 2.27 -1.12
N LYS A 84 -1.90 2.50 -1.14
CA LYS A 84 -1.31 3.82 -1.39
C LYS A 84 -0.60 3.83 -2.75
N VAL A 85 -0.95 4.81 -3.58
CA VAL A 85 -0.46 4.93 -4.96
C VAL A 85 0.37 6.20 -5.10
N GLY A 86 1.63 6.08 -5.53
CA GLY A 86 2.40 7.25 -5.95
C GLY A 86 2.02 7.66 -7.37
N LEU A 87 1.43 8.84 -7.56
CA LEU A 87 1.12 9.39 -8.88
C LEU A 87 2.37 10.02 -9.53
N TYR A 88 3.36 9.19 -9.85
CA TYR A 88 4.66 9.66 -10.36
C TYR A 88 4.66 9.84 -11.89
N GLY A 89 4.13 8.85 -12.61
CA GLY A 89 4.11 8.82 -14.07
C GLY A 89 3.03 9.67 -14.76
N PRO A 90 1.77 9.68 -14.29
CA PRO A 90 0.71 10.48 -14.89
C PRO A 90 1.08 11.97 -15.01
N ARG A 91 0.86 12.57 -16.19
CA ARG A 91 1.22 13.97 -16.49
C ARG A 91 0.02 14.90 -16.62
N SER A 92 -1.19 14.35 -16.52
CA SER A 92 -2.42 15.14 -16.54
C SER A 92 -3.42 14.64 -15.51
N PHE A 93 -4.38 15.49 -15.17
CA PHE A 93 -5.50 15.14 -14.29
C PHE A 93 -6.25 13.90 -14.80
N ASN A 94 -6.55 13.83 -16.10
CA ASN A 94 -7.30 12.73 -16.70
C ASN A 94 -6.53 11.40 -16.63
N GLU A 95 -5.21 11.43 -16.81
CA GLU A 95 -4.37 10.24 -16.63
C GLU A 95 -4.38 9.76 -15.17
N GLY A 96 -4.22 10.68 -14.22
CA GLY A 96 -4.28 10.37 -12.79
C GLY A 96 -5.63 9.75 -12.40
N VAL A 97 -6.74 10.32 -12.89
CA VAL A 97 -8.10 9.80 -12.66
C VAL A 97 -8.26 8.40 -13.26
N LYS A 98 -7.79 8.15 -14.49
CA LYS A 98 -7.89 6.84 -15.14
C LYS A 98 -7.11 5.78 -14.35
N LEU A 99 -5.89 6.11 -13.92
CA LEU A 99 -5.05 5.21 -13.13
C LEU A 99 -5.70 4.88 -11.78
N LEU A 100 -6.14 5.90 -11.03
CA LEU A 100 -6.78 5.70 -9.72
C LEU A 100 -8.13 4.98 -9.82
N LYS A 101 -8.96 5.27 -10.83
CA LYS A 101 -10.22 4.54 -11.04
C LYS A 101 -9.98 3.04 -11.27
N SER A 102 -8.91 2.70 -12.00
CA SER A 102 -8.54 1.30 -12.25
C SER A 102 -8.10 0.60 -10.96
N VAL A 103 -7.29 1.27 -10.14
CA VAL A 103 -6.88 0.79 -8.80
C VAL A 103 -8.10 0.59 -7.89
N VAL A 104 -8.98 1.60 -7.77
CA VAL A 104 -10.16 1.54 -6.91
C VAL A 104 -11.10 0.41 -7.31
N LYS A 105 -11.33 0.21 -8.61
CA LYS A 105 -12.14 -0.90 -9.10
C LYS A 105 -11.54 -2.24 -8.66
N ALA A 106 -10.26 -2.46 -8.94
CA ALA A 106 -9.58 -3.71 -8.61
C ALA A 106 -9.53 -4.00 -7.10
N ALA A 107 -9.28 -2.98 -6.26
CA ALA A 107 -9.28 -3.14 -4.81
C ALA A 107 -10.66 -3.53 -4.25
N LYS A 108 -11.74 -2.97 -4.79
CA LYS A 108 -13.11 -3.24 -4.33
C LYS A 108 -13.62 -4.61 -4.75
N ASP A 109 -13.20 -5.10 -5.91
CA ASP A 109 -13.62 -6.41 -6.42
C ASP A 109 -13.07 -7.59 -5.57
N ILE A 110 -12.06 -7.37 -4.71
CA ILE A 110 -11.52 -8.39 -3.77
C ILE A 110 -12.34 -8.49 -2.47
N ASN A 111 -13.06 -7.43 -2.09
CA ASN A 111 -13.86 -7.38 -0.86
C ASN A 111 -15.34 -7.73 -1.08
N GLN A 112 -15.68 -8.30 -2.25
CA GLN A 112 -16.96 -8.94 -2.54
C GLN A 112 -16.83 -10.45 -2.39
#